data_AF-A0A4P6YRT7-F1
#
_entry.id   AF-A0A4P6YRT7-F1
#
_cell.length_a   1.000
_cell.length_b   1.000
_cell.length_c   1.000
_cell.angle_alpha   90.00
_cell.angle_beta   90.00
_cell.angle_gamma   90.00
#
_symmetry.space_group_name_H-M   'P 1'
#
loop_
_entity.id
_entity.type
_entity.pdbx_description
1 polymer ?
#
loop_
_entity_poly.entity_id
_entity_poly.type
_entity_poly.pdbx_seq_one_letter_code
_entity_poly.pdbx_strand_id
1 'polypeptide(L)'
;MADRYLQINGVNVATPTEMKVTLNDIDAKSGRTASGKMKRDRITTKRKLEIKWGNLSESQMSAIMTASSGQYFNVTYLDPAIAGMATRSFYAGDMGGDIFSFVDKFNNVRWSGLSINYIEM
;
A
#
# COMPACT_ATOMS: atom_id res chain seq x y z
N MET A 1 20.52 4.74 11.82
CA MET A 1 19.10 5.16 11.69
C MET A 1 18.40 4.07 10.90
N ALA A 2 17.18 3.67 11.22
CA ALA A 2 16.49 2.64 10.42
C ALA A 2 16.10 3.25 9.07
N ASP A 3 16.64 2.72 7.97
CA ASP A 3 16.24 3.13 6.63
C ASP A 3 14.76 2.79 6.44
N ARG A 4 13.92 3.83 6.33
CA ARG A 4 12.48 3.67 6.13
C ARG A 4 12.20 3.63 4.64
N TYR A 5 11.88 2.44 4.14
CA TYR A 5 11.57 2.20 2.73
C TYR A 5 10.12 2.52 2.34
N LEU A 6 9.38 3.30 3.14
CA LEU A 6 8.00 3.70 2.84
C LEU A 6 7.73 5.15 3.28
N GLN A 7 7.29 5.97 2.33
CA GLN A 7 6.77 7.32 2.58
C GLN A 7 5.44 7.53 1.89
N ILE A 8 4.55 8.28 2.53
CA ILE A 8 3.25 8.67 1.97
C ILE A 8 3.20 10.20 1.97
N ASN A 9 3.01 10.81 0.80
CA ASN A 9 3.14 12.26 0.58
C ASN A 9 4.44 12.85 1.16
N GLY A 10 5.56 12.11 1.04
CA GLY A 10 6.86 12.50 1.58
C GLY A 10 7.01 12.34 3.09
N VAL A 11 5.97 11.92 3.80
CA VAL A 11 6.01 11.67 5.26
C VAL A 11 6.46 10.23 5.53
N ASN A 12 7.49 10.09 6.36
CA ASN A 12 7.92 8.78 6.86
C ASN A 12 6.87 8.22 7.83
N VAL A 13 6.18 7.17 7.43
CA VAL A 13 5.20 6.47 8.28
C VAL A 13 5.87 5.41 9.15
N ALA A 14 5.08 4.80 10.06
CA ALA A 14 5.56 3.65 10.82
C ALA A 14 5.99 2.52 9.87
N THR A 15 7.05 1.80 10.22
CA THR A 15 7.58 0.71 9.41
C THR A 15 6.54 -0.41 9.31
N PRO A 16 6.15 -0.83 8.08
CA PRO A 16 5.26 -1.98 7.89
C PRO A 16 5.90 -3.26 8.40
N THR A 17 5.08 -4.21 8.83
CA THR A 17 5.53 -5.59 9.08
C THR A 17 5.58 -6.41 7.80
N GLU A 18 4.72 -6.08 6.84
CA GLU A 18 4.65 -6.72 5.53
C GLU A 18 4.32 -5.69 4.45
N MET A 19 5.01 -5.77 3.30
CA MET A 19 4.65 -5.05 2.10
C MET A 19 4.80 -5.98 0.91
N LYS A 20 3.72 -6.19 0.16
CA LYS A 20 3.71 -6.97 -1.07
C LYS A 20 3.41 -6.08 -2.26
N VAL A 21 4.32 -6.10 -3.23
CA VAL A 21 4.16 -5.38 -4.50
C VAL A 21 3.71 -6.37 -5.57
N THR A 22 2.57 -6.13 -6.19
CA THR A 22 2.04 -6.94 -7.29
C THR A 22 1.96 -6.11 -8.56
N LEU A 23 2.43 -6.64 -9.68
CA LEU A 23 2.29 -6.04 -11.01
C LEU A 23 1.03 -6.58 -11.68
N ASN A 24 0.14 -5.67 -12.08
CA ASN A 24 -1.12 -5.98 -12.75
C ASN A 24 -1.12 -5.35 -14.14
N ASP A 25 -1.21 -6.19 -15.17
CA ASP A 25 -1.41 -5.72 -16.53
C ASP A 25 -2.86 -5.31 -16.75
N ILE A 26 -3.07 -4.17 -17.40
CA ILE A 26 -4.37 -3.72 -17.87
C ILE A 26 -4.40 -3.98 -19.38
N ASP A 27 -5.33 -4.84 -19.80
CA ASP A 27 -5.54 -5.20 -21.20
C ASP A 27 -6.80 -4.51 -21.75
N ALA A 28 -6.73 -4.00 -23.00
CA ALA A 28 -7.90 -3.50 -23.71
C ALA A 28 -8.85 -4.63 -24.11
N LYS A 29 -8.27 -5.73 -24.58
CA LYS A 29 -8.95 -6.95 -25.00
C LYS A 29 -8.09 -8.15 -24.67
N SER A 30 -8.74 -9.24 -24.31
CA SER A 30 -8.10 -10.53 -24.09
C SER A 30 -8.98 -11.64 -24.65
N GLY A 31 -8.37 -12.73 -25.12
CA GLY A 31 -9.09 -13.82 -25.73
C GLY A 31 -8.20 -14.99 -26.13
N ARG A 32 -8.80 -15.99 -26.78
CA ARG A 32 -8.09 -17.16 -27.31
C ARG A 32 -8.20 -17.20 -28.83
N THR A 33 -7.12 -17.58 -29.50
CA THR A 33 -7.19 -17.93 -30.93
C THR A 33 -7.87 -19.29 -31.10
N ALA A 34 -8.32 -19.60 -32.32
CA ALA A 34 -8.86 -20.94 -32.64
C ALA A 34 -7.88 -22.09 -32.37
N SER A 35 -6.57 -21.80 -32.34
CA SER A 35 -5.52 -22.75 -31.95
C SER A 35 -5.27 -22.81 -30.43
N GLY A 36 -6.13 -22.22 -29.60
CA GLY A 36 -6.02 -22.20 -28.14
C GLY A 36 -4.96 -21.25 -27.56
N LYS A 37 -4.25 -20.44 -28.36
CA LYS A 37 -3.21 -19.54 -27.86
C LYS A 37 -3.83 -18.30 -27.22
N MET A 38 -3.20 -17.78 -26.16
CA MET A 38 -3.61 -16.50 -25.55
C MET A 38 -3.32 -15.35 -26.52
N LYS A 39 -4.30 -14.47 -26.72
CA LYS A 39 -4.09 -13.15 -27.32
C LYS A 39 -4.43 -12.09 -26.27
N ARG A 40 -3.53 -11.13 -26.07
CA ARG A 40 -3.69 -10.01 -25.14
C ARG A 40 -3.30 -8.72 -25.82
N ASP A 41 -4.16 -7.71 -25.70
CA ASP A 41 -3.88 -6.35 -26.13
C ASP A 41 -3.56 -5.52 -24.86
N ARG A 42 -2.33 -5.65 -24.35
CA ARG A 42 -1.88 -4.99 -23.11
C ARG A 42 -1.70 -3.48 -23.32
N ILE A 43 -2.36 -2.68 -22.48
CA ILE A 43 -2.26 -1.21 -22.48
C ILE A 43 -1.10 -0.74 -21.59
N THR A 44 -1.11 -1.19 -20.33
CA THR A 44 -0.15 -0.72 -19.32
C THR A 44 -0.01 -1.73 -18.18
N THR A 45 0.91 -1.49 -17.26
CA THR A 45 1.09 -2.28 -16.04
C THR A 45 1.13 -1.37 -14.84
N LYS A 46 0.25 -1.67 -13.89
CA LYS A 46 0.08 -0.95 -12.64
C LYS A 46 0.59 -1.77 -11.47
N ARG A 47 0.95 -1.11 -10.37
CA ARG A 47 1.34 -1.73 -9.12
C ARG A 47 0.15 -1.72 -8.16
N LYS A 48 -0.02 -2.83 -7.44
CA LYS A 48 -0.82 -2.90 -6.21
C LYS A 48 0.15 -3.11 -5.05
N LEU A 49 0.05 -2.25 -4.03
CA LEU A 49 0.77 -2.42 -2.77
C LEU A 49 -0.21 -2.94 -1.73
N GLU A 50 0.09 -4.08 -1.13
CA GLU A 50 -0.65 -4.62 0.00
C GLU A 50 0.26 -4.44 1.22
N ILE A 51 -0.11 -3.51 2.11
CA ILE A 51 0.74 -3.08 3.22
C ILE A 51 0.05 -3.39 4.53
N LYS A 52 0.78 -4.04 5.45
CA LYS A 52 0.32 -4.35 6.79
C LYS A 52 1.25 -3.75 7.84
N TRP A 53 0.64 -3.25 8.90
CA TRP A 53 1.34 -2.76 10.06
C TRP A 53 1.05 -3.63 11.28
N GLY A 54 2.05 -3.73 12.16
CA GLY A 54 1.90 -4.36 13.46
C GLY A 54 1.22 -3.43 14.46
N ASN A 55 1.68 -3.46 15.72
CA ASN A 55 1.12 -2.61 16.77
C ASN A 55 1.49 -1.14 16.53
N LEU A 56 0.48 -0.29 16.43
CA LEU A 56 0.61 1.15 16.21
C LEU A 56 0.15 1.91 17.46
N SER A 57 0.80 3.02 17.78
CA SER A 57 0.20 4.05 18.64
C SER A 57 -0.92 4.79 17.90
N GLU A 58 -1.78 5.49 18.64
CA GLU A 58 -2.82 6.36 18.04
C GLU A 58 -2.23 7.37 17.05
N SER A 59 -1.10 7.99 17.40
CA SER A 59 -0.42 8.96 16.54
C SER A 59 0.10 8.33 15.24
N GLN A 60 0.60 7.10 15.30
CA GLN A 60 1.06 6.37 14.11
C GLN A 60 -0.11 5.95 13.22
N MET A 61 -1.19 5.45 13.82
CA MET A 61 -2.42 5.08 13.14
C MET A 61 -3.01 6.29 12.41
N SER A 62 -3.19 7.41 13.11
CA SER A 62 -3.69 8.66 12.55
C SER A 62 -2.80 9.19 11.42
N ALA A 63 -1.47 9.18 11.61
CA ALA A 63 -0.54 9.63 10.57
C ALA A 63 -0.66 8.82 9.27
N ILE A 64 -0.78 7.48 9.36
CA ILE A 64 -0.95 6.62 8.18
C ILE A 64 -2.29 6.89 7.50
N MET A 65 -3.39 6.91 8.26
CA MET A 65 -4.73 7.10 7.70
C MET A 65 -4.89 8.48 7.05
N THR A 66 -4.43 9.55 7.72
CA THR A 66 -4.50 10.91 7.17
C THR A 66 -3.62 11.08 5.94
N ALA A 67 -2.43 10.48 5.91
CA ALA A 67 -1.58 10.54 4.71
C ALA A 67 -2.20 9.76 3.53
N SER A 68 -3.01 8.74 3.81
CA SER A 68 -3.65 7.86 2.83
C SER A 68 -5.08 8.30 2.43
N SER A 69 -5.63 9.37 3.01
CA SER A 69 -7.04 9.75 2.82
C SER A 69 -7.30 10.66 1.62
N GLY A 70 -6.26 11.10 0.92
CA GLY A 70 -6.41 11.89 -0.31
C GLY A 70 -7.02 11.07 -1.43
N GLN A 71 -7.74 11.72 -2.36
CA GLN A 71 -8.26 11.05 -3.57
C GLN A 71 -7.14 10.30 -4.31
N TYR A 72 -5.98 10.97 -4.44
CA TYR A 72 -4.73 10.39 -4.89
C TYR A 72 -3.58 10.93 -4.04
N PHE A 73 -2.54 10.12 -3.84
CA PHE A 73 -1.36 10.50 -3.06
C PHE A 73 -0.10 9.80 -3.59
N ASN A 74 1.05 10.41 -3.32
CA ASN A 74 2.34 9.86 -3.74
C ASN A 74 2.88 8.89 -2.69
N VAL A 75 3.27 7.70 -3.12
CA VAL A 75 3.92 6.71 -2.26
C VAL A 75 5.33 6.47 -2.78
N THR A 76 6.31 6.65 -1.89
CA THR A 76 7.71 6.31 -2.16
C THR A 76 8.03 4.97 -1.50
N TYR A 77 8.43 3.98 -2.29
CA TYR A 77 8.64 2.61 -1.82
C TYR A 77 9.70 1.88 -2.66
N LEU A 78 10.20 0.74 -2.15
CA LEU A 78 11.09 -0.14 -2.91
C LEU A 78 10.29 -0.92 -3.96
N ASP A 79 10.46 -0.60 -5.24
CA ASP A 79 9.79 -1.26 -6.35
C ASP A 79 10.70 -2.37 -6.92
N PRO A 80 10.31 -3.66 -6.80
CA PRO A 80 11.10 -4.77 -7.29
C PRO A 80 11.23 -4.78 -8.82
N ALA A 81 10.34 -4.12 -9.55
CA ALA A 81 10.39 -4.07 -11.01
C ALA A 81 11.54 -3.21 -11.55
N ILE A 82 12.05 -2.27 -10.75
CA ILE A 82 13.16 -1.38 -11.13
C ILE A 82 14.39 -1.57 -10.23
N ALA A 83 14.35 -2.51 -9.29
CA ALA A 83 15.40 -2.76 -8.30
C ALA A 83 15.83 -1.48 -7.54
N GLY A 84 14.87 -0.65 -7.12
CA GLY A 84 15.17 0.63 -6.48
C GLY A 84 13.96 1.35 -5.89
N MET A 85 14.20 2.51 -5.28
CA MET A 85 13.14 3.38 -4.75
C MET A 85 12.38 4.05 -5.90
N ALA A 86 11.06 3.99 -5.85
CA ALA A 86 10.17 4.65 -6.78
C ALA A 86 9.15 5.51 -6.04
N THR A 87 8.78 6.65 -6.60
CA THR A 87 7.62 7.45 -6.17
C THR A 87 6.54 7.35 -7.24
N ARG A 88 5.34 6.90 -6.87
CA ARG A 88 4.20 6.76 -7.79
C ARG A 88 2.92 7.25 -7.12
N SER A 89 1.92 7.58 -7.94
CA SER A 89 0.60 8.03 -7.47
C SER A 89 -0.34 6.84 -7.29
N PHE A 90 -1.02 6.79 -6.15
CA PHE A 90 -1.96 5.73 -5.79
C PHE A 90 -3.26 6.32 -5.24
N TYR A 91 -4.29 5.49 -5.16
CA TYR A 91 -5.40 5.68 -4.22
C TYR A 91 -5.42 4.52 -3.21
N ALA A 92 -6.03 4.76 -2.04
CA ALA A 92 -6.28 3.73 -1.04
C ALA A 92 -7.67 3.11 -1.22
N GLY A 93 -7.74 1.79 -1.07
CA GLY A 93 -9.03 1.14 -0.80
C GLY A 93 -9.52 1.41 0.63
N ASP A 94 -10.50 0.62 1.08
CA ASP A 94 -11.01 0.71 2.45
C ASP A 94 -9.88 0.52 3.47
N MET A 95 -9.90 1.36 4.51
CA MET A 95 -8.88 1.40 5.57
C MET A 95 -9.56 1.25 6.94
N GLY A 96 -9.05 0.33 7.75
CA GLY A 96 -9.55 0.06 9.09
C GLY A 96 -8.53 -0.75 9.90
N GLY A 97 -8.62 -0.68 11.22
CA GLY A 97 -7.81 -1.47 12.14
C GLY A 97 -8.56 -1.71 13.44
N ASP A 98 -8.11 -2.70 14.20
CA ASP A 98 -8.75 -3.10 15.44
C ASP A 98 -8.10 -2.43 16.64
N ILE A 99 -8.91 -2.03 17.63
CA ILE A 99 -8.40 -1.57 18.92
C ILE A 99 -7.91 -2.79 19.69
N PHE A 100 -6.61 -2.88 19.90
CA PHE A 100 -5.96 -3.99 20.58
C PHE A 100 -5.99 -3.87 22.10
N SER A 101 -6.00 -2.64 22.64
CA SER A 101 -5.94 -2.40 24.08
C SER A 101 -6.61 -1.09 24.48
N PHE A 102 -7.47 -1.14 25.49
CA PHE A 102 -8.13 0.01 26.12
C PHE A 102 -7.51 0.39 27.48
N VAL A 103 -6.24 0.04 27.73
CA VAL A 103 -5.64 0.26 29.05
C VAL A 103 -5.41 1.77 29.31
N ASP A 104 -6.34 2.34 30.07
CA ASP A 104 -6.46 3.76 30.44
C ASP A 104 -5.27 4.29 31.27
N LYS A 105 -4.63 3.46 32.10
CA LYS A 105 -3.63 3.93 33.07
C LYS A 105 -2.33 4.49 32.48
N PHE A 106 -2.07 4.35 31.18
CA PHE A 106 -0.84 4.84 30.55
C PHE A 106 -1.02 5.46 29.17
N ASN A 107 -2.24 5.84 28.78
CA ASN A 107 -2.51 6.48 27.47
C ASN A 107 -1.93 5.70 26.28
N ASN A 108 -1.92 4.37 26.39
CA ASN A 108 -1.27 3.44 25.46
C ASN A 108 -2.32 2.62 24.70
N VAL A 109 -3.34 3.29 24.17
CA VAL A 109 -4.24 2.64 23.20
C VAL A 109 -3.38 2.21 22.02
N ARG A 110 -3.42 0.91 21.74
CA ARG A 110 -2.70 0.31 20.62
C ARG A 110 -3.70 -0.13 19.59
N TRP A 111 -3.40 0.20 18.34
CA TRP A 111 -4.08 -0.32 17.17
C TRP A 111 -3.29 -1.50 16.65
N SER A 112 -3.99 -2.51 16.13
CA SER A 112 -3.37 -3.65 15.47
C SER A 112 -4.15 -4.02 14.22
N GLY A 113 -3.52 -4.76 13.32
CA GLY A 113 -4.20 -5.30 12.14
C GLY A 113 -4.50 -4.27 11.05
N LEU A 114 -3.89 -3.08 11.09
CA LEU A 114 -4.03 -2.13 9.98
C LEU A 114 -3.46 -2.76 8.70
N SER A 115 -4.32 -2.93 7.70
CA SER A 115 -3.98 -3.40 6.37
C SER A 115 -4.59 -2.46 5.35
N ILE A 116 -3.79 -1.94 4.43
CA ILE A 116 -4.26 -1.05 3.37
C ILE A 116 -3.74 -1.51 2.01
N ASN A 117 -4.64 -1.48 1.03
CA ASN A 117 -4.30 -1.71 -0.37
C ASN A 117 -4.17 -0.38 -1.10
N TYR A 118 -3.02 -0.14 -1.71
CA TYR A 118 -2.80 0.99 -2.62
C TYR A 118 -2.80 0.52 -4.07
N ILE A 119 -3.55 1.21 -4.92
CA ILE A 119 -3.72 0.87 -6.32
C ILE A 119 -3.21 2.05 -7.17
N GLU A 120 -2.24 1.77 -8.06
CA GLU A 120 -1.59 2.80 -8.87
C GLU A 120 -2.57 3.41 -9.88
N MET A 121 -2.55 4.74 -10.00
CA MET A 121 -3.33 5.54 -10.95
C MET A 121 -2.69 5.60 -12.32
#